data_AF-A0A662S7R3-F1
#
_entry.id   AF-A0A662S7R3-F1
#
_cell.length_a   1.000
_cell.length_b   1.000
_cell.length_c   1.000
_cell.angle_alpha   90.00
_cell.angle_beta   90.00
_cell.angle_gamma   90.00
#
_symmetry.space_group_name_H-M   'P 1'
#
loop_
_entity.id
_entity.type
_entity.pdbx_description
1 polymer ?
#
loop_
_entity_poly.entity_id
_entity_poly.type
_entity_poly.pdbx_seq_one_letter_code
_entity_poly.pdbx_strand_id
1 'polypeptide(L)'
;MLRSLNKNQLLILRELSFNLDRSLTSVLIDISKTKGVPLSTLKLNAKVLRGLNLISIKEYDGRRLAELSSLGRLVLEIIDG
;
A
#
# COMPACT_ATOMS: atom_id res chain seq x y z
N MET A 1 -9.57 -16.41 11.79
CA MET A 1 -8.94 -16.83 10.51
C MET A 1 -7.81 -15.86 10.18
N LEU A 2 -6.55 -16.29 10.24
CA LEU A 2 -5.46 -15.52 9.64
C LEU A 2 -5.69 -15.47 8.12
N ARG A 3 -5.98 -14.29 7.57
CA ARG A 3 -5.94 -14.08 6.13
C ARG A 3 -4.50 -13.77 5.75
N SER A 4 -3.89 -14.61 4.91
CA SER A 4 -2.58 -14.29 4.33
C SER A 4 -2.69 -13.04 3.48
N LEU A 5 -1.62 -12.24 3.42
CA LEU A 5 -1.53 -11.14 2.46
C LEU A 5 -1.54 -11.70 1.05
N ASN A 6 -2.40 -11.17 0.18
CA ASN A 6 -2.47 -11.57 -1.21
C ASN A 6 -1.48 -10.77 -2.08
N LYS A 7 -1.28 -11.22 -3.32
CA LYS A 7 -0.32 -10.62 -4.26
C LYS A 7 -0.55 -9.12 -4.49
N ASN A 8 -1.80 -8.66 -4.56
CA ASN A 8 -2.12 -7.26 -4.76
C ASN A 8 -1.83 -6.42 -3.51
N GLN A 9 -2.03 -6.99 -2.32
CA GLN A 9 -1.67 -6.34 -1.06
C GLN A 9 -0.16 -6.19 -0.94
N LEU A 10 0.60 -7.24 -1.23
CA LEU A 10 2.07 -7.18 -1.23
C LEU A 10 2.61 -6.18 -2.26
N LEU A 11 2.01 -6.15 -3.45
CA LEU A 11 2.34 -5.18 -4.49
C LEU A 11 2.15 -3.73 -4.01
N ILE A 12 1.03 -3.43 -3.34
CA ILE A 12 0.81 -2.09 -2.77
C ILE A 12 1.85 -1.77 -1.69
N LEU A 13 2.18 -2.72 -0.82
CA LEU A 13 3.18 -2.52 0.24
C LEU A 13 4.56 -2.19 -0.35
N ARG A 14 5.02 -2.97 -1.34
CA ARG A 14 6.29 -2.73 -2.05
C ARG A 14 6.30 -1.39 -2.77
N GLU A 15 5.22 -1.02 -3.46
CA GLU A 15 5.19 0.26 -4.16
C GLU A 15 5.26 1.45 -3.20
N LEU A 16 4.69 1.33 -2.00
CA LEU A 16 4.80 2.33 -0.95
C LEU A 16 6.17 2.36 -0.26
N SER A 17 6.94 1.28 -0.26
CA SER A 17 8.32 1.31 0.27
C SER A 17 9.27 2.12 -0.62
N PHE A 18 8.99 2.23 -1.92
CA PHE A 18 9.82 2.99 -2.86
C PHE A 18 9.32 4.43 -3.12
N ASN A 19 8.05 4.74 -2.85
CA ASN A 19 7.42 5.99 -3.26
C ASN A 19 6.87 6.81 -2.08
N LEU A 20 7.76 7.44 -1.30
CA LEU A 20 7.42 8.10 -0.03
C LEU A 20 6.59 9.40 -0.17
N ASP A 21 6.63 10.06 -1.33
CA ASP A 21 6.01 11.39 -1.52
C ASP A 21 4.75 11.38 -2.38
N ARG A 22 4.07 10.24 -2.45
CA ARG A 22 2.89 10.08 -3.33
C ARG A 22 1.61 9.87 -2.54
N SER A 23 0.50 10.37 -3.11
CA SER A 23 -0.83 10.03 -2.59
C SER A 23 -1.14 8.54 -2.84
N LEU A 24 -1.94 7.93 -1.96
CA LEU A 24 -2.38 6.55 -2.13
C LEU A 24 -3.05 6.36 -3.50
N THR A 25 -3.93 7.29 -3.88
CA THR A 25 -4.64 7.24 -5.16
C THR A 25 -3.68 7.21 -6.34
N SER A 26 -2.65 8.05 -6.34
CA SER A 26 -1.64 8.11 -7.40
C SER A 26 -0.84 6.81 -7.50
N VAL A 27 -0.52 6.18 -6.37
CA VAL A 27 0.17 4.87 -6.35
C VAL A 27 -0.73 3.78 -6.94
N LEU A 28 -1.99 3.70 -6.51
CA LEU A 28 -2.92 2.67 -7.02
C LEU A 28 -3.23 2.84 -8.51
N ILE A 29 -3.31 4.07 -9.02
CA ILE A 29 -3.49 4.33 -10.46
C ILE A 29 -2.30 3.79 -11.26
N ASP A 30 -1.07 4.04 -10.81
CA ASP A 30 0.12 3.58 -11.50
C ASP A 30 0.25 2.07 -11.47
N ILE A 31 -0.03 1.44 -10.34
CA ILE A 31 -0.09 -0.02 -10.22
C ILE A 31 -1.11 -0.58 -11.20
N SER A 32 -2.30 0.04 -11.29
CA SER A 32 -3.35 -0.40 -12.20
C SER A 32 -2.91 -0.38 -13.65
N LYS A 33 -2.25 0.71 -14.07
CA LYS A 33 -1.74 0.88 -15.44
C LYS A 33 -0.59 -0.07 -15.76
N THR A 34 0.35 -0.23 -14.84
CA THR A 34 1.61 -0.96 -15.09
C THR A 34 1.48 -2.46 -14.90
N LYS A 35 0.57 -2.93 -14.03
CA LYS A 35 0.41 -4.34 -13.69
C LYS A 35 -0.92 -4.93 -14.15
N GLY A 36 -1.78 -4.13 -14.79
CA GLY A 36 -3.08 -4.58 -15.32
C GLY A 36 -4.11 -4.95 -14.25
N VAL A 37 -3.91 -4.56 -13.00
CA VAL A 37 -4.85 -4.86 -11.90
C VAL A 37 -5.95 -3.80 -11.87
N PRO A 38 -7.25 -4.17 -11.79
CA PRO A 38 -8.32 -3.18 -11.72
C PRO A 38 -8.19 -2.23 -10.53
N LEU A 39 -8.38 -0.92 -10.76
CA LEU A 39 -8.28 0.09 -9.71
C LEU A 39 -9.25 -0.14 -8.54
N SER A 40 -10.45 -0.67 -8.80
CA SER A 40 -11.42 -1.05 -7.76
C SER A 40 -10.88 -2.13 -6.83
N THR A 41 -10.24 -3.16 -7.40
CA THR A 41 -9.54 -4.22 -6.66
C THR A 41 -8.43 -3.64 -5.79
N LEU A 42 -7.62 -2.74 -6.34
CA LEU A 42 -6.54 -2.09 -5.60
C LEU A 42 -7.06 -1.22 -4.45
N LYS A 43 -8.14 -0.46 -4.67
CA LYS A 43 -8.80 0.34 -3.63
C LYS A 43 -9.33 -0.53 -2.49
N LEU A 44 -9.95 -1.67 -2.81
CA LEU A 44 -10.41 -2.62 -1.79
C LEU A 44 -9.22 -3.17 -0.98
N ASN A 45 -8.14 -3.58 -1.64
CA ASN A 45 -6.95 -4.08 -0.97
C ASN A 45 -6.28 -3.01 -0.10
N ALA A 46 -6.19 -1.76 -0.57
CA ALA A 46 -5.66 -0.65 0.22
C ALA A 46 -6.53 -0.35 1.45
N LYS A 47 -7.87 -0.45 1.34
CA LYS A 47 -8.77 -0.34 2.49
C LYS A 47 -8.50 -1.43 3.52
N VAL A 48 -8.29 -2.67 3.07
CA VAL A 48 -7.93 -3.79 3.96
C VAL A 48 -6.57 -3.55 4.64
N LEU A 49 -5.54 -3.17 3.88
CA LEU A 49 -4.21 -2.86 4.41
C LEU A 49 -4.25 -1.76 5.48
N ARG A 50 -5.04 -0.71 5.24
CA ARG A 50 -5.25 0.36 6.21
C ARG A 50 -5.97 -0.13 7.46
N GLY A 51 -6.98 -0.99 7.29
CA GLY A 51 -7.69 -1.63 8.41
C GLY A 51 -6.79 -2.55 9.25
N LEU A 52 -5.74 -3.11 8.65
CA LEU A 52 -4.71 -3.91 9.32
C LEU A 52 -3.56 -3.05 9.89
N ASN A 53 -3.64 -1.72 9.78
CA ASN A 53 -2.59 -0.80 10.18
C ASN A 53 -1.23 -1.07 9.50
N LEU A 54 -1.23 -1.56 8.25
CA LEU A 54 -0.01 -1.78 7.47
C LEU A 54 0.37 -0.56 6.63
N ILE A 55 -0.60 0.31 6.34
CA ILE A 55 -0.37 1.58 5.64
C ILE A 55 -1.07 2.71 6.37
N SER A 56 -0.48 3.90 6.33
CA SER A 56 -1.03 5.13 6.91
C SER A 56 -1.10 6.23 5.84
N ILE A 57 -1.90 7.26 6.14
CA ILE A 57 -1.90 8.51 5.38
C ILE A 57 -1.35 9.59 6.32
N LYS A 58 -0.24 10.20 5.92
CA LYS A 58 0.36 11.34 6.61
C LYS A 58 -0.03 12.63 5.92
N GLU A 59 -0.27 13.68 6.69
CA GLU A 59 -0.45 15.02 6.17
C GLU A 59 0.87 15.79 6.28
N TYR A 60 1.33 16.37 5.18
CA TYR A 60 2.55 17.16 5.10
C TYR A 60 2.37 18.28 4.10
N ASP A 61 2.55 19.53 4.53
CA ASP A 61 2.40 20.71 3.67
C ASP A 61 1.08 20.74 2.87
N GLY A 62 -0.04 20.44 3.55
CA GLY A 62 -1.37 20.34 2.95
C GLY A 62 -1.58 19.16 1.99
N ARG A 63 -0.61 18.25 1.87
CA ARG A 63 -0.70 17.05 1.02
C ARG A 63 -0.93 15.80 1.85
N ARG A 64 -1.71 14.86 1.30
CA ARG A 64 -1.97 13.55 1.89
C ARG A 64 -1.10 12.49 1.23
N LEU A 65 -0.04 12.10 1.92
CA LEU A 65 0.95 11.14 1.47
C LEU A 65 0.65 9.75 2.04
N ALA A 66 0.82 8.72 1.23
CA ALA A 66 0.69 7.34 1.67
C ALA A 66 2.05 6.78 2.05
N GLU A 67 2.10 6.06 3.16
CA GLU A 67 3.33 5.44 3.64
C GLU A 67 3.06 4.08 4.26
N LEU A 68 4.12 3.28 4.40
CA LEU A 68 4.10 2.11 5.27
C LEU A 68 4.14 2.57 6.73
N SER A 69 3.24 2.00 7.54
CA SER A 69 3.35 2.09 8.99
C SER A 69 4.59 1.31 9.47
N SER A 70 4.97 1.46 10.74
CA SER A 70 6.04 0.64 11.33
C SER A 70 5.75 -0.87 11.21
N LEU A 71 4.49 -1.28 11.41
CA LEU A 71 4.08 -2.66 11.23
C LEU A 71 4.14 -3.10 9.76
N GLY A 72 3.73 -2.22 8.84
CA GLY A 72 3.81 -2.47 7.41
C GLY A 72 5.24 -2.69 6.92
N ARG A 73 6.19 -1.90 7.42
CA ARG A 73 7.63 -2.06 7.13
C ARG A 73 8.16 -3.38 7.64
N LEU A 74 7.91 -3.70 8.92
CA LEU A 74 8.33 -4.96 9.51
C LEU A 74 7.77 -6.18 8.75
N VAL A 75 6.49 -6.14 8.39
CA VAL A 75 5.87 -7.21 7.61
C VAL A 75 6.52 -7.36 6.23
N LEU A 76 6.82 -6.24 5.58
CA LEU A 76 7.48 -6.26 4.28
C LEU A 76 8.92 -6.81 4.39
N GLU A 77 9.68 -6.38 5.39
CA GLU A 77 11.04 -6.90 5.68
C GLU A 77 11.03 -8.41 5.92
N ILE A 78 10.09 -8.94 6.72
CA ILE A 78 9.96 -10.39 6.95
C ILE A 78 9.66 -11.15 5.65
N ILE A 79 8.88 -10.56 4.74
CA ILE A 79 8.49 -11.20 3.48
C ILE A 79 9.62 -11.14 2.45
N ASP A 80 10.34 -10.02 2.40
CA ASP A 80 11.37 -9.77 1.38
C ASP A 80 12.74 -10.34 1.77
N GLY A 81 13.02 -10.54 3.07
CA GLY A 81 14.19 -11.26 3.59
C GLY A 81 15.49 -10.45 3.56
#